data_AF-A0A7Y3F2N4-F1
#
_entry.id   AF-A0A7Y3F2N4-F1
#
_cell.length_a   1.000
_cell.length_b   1.000
_cell.length_c   1.000
_cell.angle_alpha   90.00
_cell.angle_beta   90.00
_cell.angle_gamma   90.00
#
_symmetry.space_group_name_H-M   'P 1'
#
loop_
_entity.id
_entity.type
_entity.pdbx_description
1 polymer ?
#
loop_
_entity_poly.entity_id
_entity_poly.type
_entity_poly.pdbx_seq_one_letter_code
_entity_poly.pdbx_strand_id
1 'polypeptide(L)'
;VGYAEEYIFRGLLQSLFLKKYGLRKNGVFASILLSSLFFGALHLLNLTKPEYPTAQVLIQVVYATFIGFFFGVVMLKTNKLIPVAITHALINFFFLLVFLPGLKPVQDVVDDSVSIGPIIITLPLFIIGLLIYRKLDKKEIIEKIENES
;
A
#
# COMPACT_ATOMS: atom_id res chain seq x y z
N VAL A 1 7.10 -6.97 -9.55
CA VAL A 1 6.77 -6.44 -8.20
C VAL A 1 5.59 -5.48 -8.31
N GLY A 2 5.74 -4.25 -8.84
CA GLY A 2 4.64 -3.24 -8.86
C GLY A 2 3.31 -3.63 -9.54
N TYR A 3 3.30 -4.01 -10.83
CA TYR A 3 2.03 -4.28 -11.54
C TYR A 3 1.25 -5.48 -10.99
N ALA A 4 1.93 -6.61 -10.78
CA ALA A 4 1.28 -7.84 -10.31
C ALA A 4 0.67 -7.65 -8.91
N GLU A 5 1.39 -6.98 -8.00
CA GLU A 5 0.89 -6.67 -6.66
C GLU A 5 -0.32 -5.73 -6.73
N GLU A 6 -0.23 -4.61 -7.46
CA GLU A 6 -1.37 -3.70 -7.56
C GLU A 6 -2.59 -4.34 -8.25
N TYR A 7 -2.36 -5.21 -9.24
CA TYR A 7 -3.44 -5.98 -9.86
C TYR A 7 -4.13 -6.91 -8.85
N ILE A 8 -3.36 -7.68 -8.08
CA ILE A 8 -3.91 -8.57 -7.05
C ILE A 8 -4.65 -7.78 -5.97
N PHE A 9 -4.05 -6.71 -5.46
CA PHE A 9 -4.58 -6.02 -4.29
C PHE A 9 -5.66 -4.99 -4.62
N ARG A 10 -5.46 -4.16 -5.66
CA ARG A 10 -6.41 -3.08 -6.01
C ARG A 10 -7.38 -3.51 -7.10
N GLY A 11 -6.92 -4.31 -8.05
CA GLY A 11 -7.76 -4.86 -9.11
C GLY A 11 -8.69 -5.95 -8.58
N LEU A 12 -8.14 -6.98 -7.93
CA LEU A 12 -8.93 -8.15 -7.51
C LEU A 12 -9.44 -8.03 -6.07
N LEU A 13 -8.56 -8.01 -5.08
CA LEU A 13 -8.94 -8.14 -3.67
C LEU A 13 -9.82 -6.98 -3.18
N GLN A 14 -9.45 -5.74 -3.51
CA GLN A 14 -10.25 -4.56 -3.18
C GLN A 14 -11.63 -4.61 -3.85
N SER A 15 -11.71 -5.03 -5.11
CA SER A 15 -12.97 -5.19 -5.84
C SER A 15 -13.85 -6.28 -5.22
N LEU A 16 -13.26 -7.41 -4.80
CA LEU A 16 -13.99 -8.47 -4.08
C LEU A 16 -14.57 -7.96 -2.76
N PHE A 17 -13.79 -7.19 -1.99
CA PHE A 17 -14.30 -6.58 -0.77
C PHE A 17 -15.37 -5.53 -1.05
N LEU A 18 -15.24 -4.74 -2.12
CA LEU A 18 -16.26 -3.78 -2.53
C LEU A 18 -17.56 -4.47 -2.95
N LYS A 19 -17.50 -5.57 -3.72
CA LYS A 19 -18.68 -6.38 -4.04
C LYS A 19 -19.36 -6.93 -2.78
N LYS A 20 -18.57 -7.41 -1.81
CA LYS A 20 -19.10 -8.04 -0.58
C LYS A 20 -19.61 -7.05 0.46
N TYR A 21 -18.97 -5.89 0.59
CA TYR A 21 -19.17 -4.96 1.70
C TYR A 21 -19.62 -3.57 1.27
N GLY A 22 -19.53 -3.20 -0.02
CA GLY A 22 -19.70 -1.82 -0.52
C GLY A 22 -21.00 -1.14 -0.10
N LEU A 23 -22.11 -1.89 -0.09
CA LEU A 23 -23.44 -1.43 0.31
C LEU A 23 -23.62 -1.27 1.83
N ARG A 24 -22.68 -1.78 2.64
CA ARG A 24 -22.75 -1.66 4.10
C ARG A 24 -22.31 -0.26 4.54
N LYS A 25 -22.71 0.14 5.75
CA LYS A 25 -22.18 1.36 6.38
C LYS A 25 -20.66 1.31 6.42
N ASN A 26 -20.00 2.32 5.85
CA ASN A 26 -18.54 2.40 5.68
C ASN A 26 -17.91 1.28 4.83
N GLY A 27 -18.71 0.58 4.03
CA GLY A 27 -18.29 -0.54 3.18
C GLY A 27 -17.08 -0.23 2.31
N VAL A 28 -17.17 0.87 1.55
CA VAL A 28 -16.07 1.35 0.69
C VAL A 28 -14.77 1.56 1.47
N PHE A 29 -14.85 2.19 2.65
CA PHE A 29 -13.67 2.40 3.50
C PHE A 29 -13.08 1.09 3.97
N ALA A 30 -13.93 0.19 4.47
CA ALA A 30 -13.51 -1.13 4.95
C ALA A 30 -12.84 -1.94 3.83
N SER A 31 -13.34 -1.87 2.60
CA SER A 31 -12.75 -2.58 1.47
C SER A 31 -11.35 -2.08 1.12
N ILE A 32 -11.14 -0.77 1.12
CA ILE A 32 -9.82 -0.17 0.92
C ILE A 32 -8.89 -0.58 2.06
N LEU A 33 -9.33 -0.40 3.31
CA LEU A 33 -8.51 -0.67 4.50
C LEU A 33 -8.12 -2.14 4.58
N LEU A 34 -9.06 -3.07 4.37
CA LEU A 34 -8.78 -4.50 4.40
C LEU A 34 -7.77 -4.88 3.30
N SER A 35 -7.98 -4.48 2.05
CA SER A 35 -7.01 -4.76 0.98
C SER A 35 -5.62 -4.22 1.30
N SER A 36 -5.55 -3.04 1.91
CA SER A 36 -4.30 -2.40 2.33
C SER A 36 -3.61 -3.14 3.47
N LEU A 37 -4.37 -3.63 4.45
CA LEU A 37 -3.86 -4.46 5.54
C LEU A 37 -3.34 -5.80 5.03
N PHE A 38 -4.03 -6.46 4.08
CA PHE A 38 -3.53 -7.69 3.45
C PHE A 38 -2.23 -7.43 2.67
N PHE A 39 -2.15 -6.31 1.95
CA PHE A 39 -0.92 -5.90 1.25
C PHE A 39 0.25 -5.68 2.22
N GLY A 40 0.03 -4.95 3.31
CA GLY A 40 1.03 -4.79 4.37
C GLY A 40 1.41 -6.14 4.99
N ALA A 41 0.43 -6.97 5.34
CA ALA A 41 0.64 -8.26 5.98
C ALA A 41 1.43 -9.26 5.13
N LEU A 42 1.36 -9.20 3.80
CA LEU A 42 2.22 -10.04 2.95
C LEU A 42 3.72 -9.84 3.22
N HIS A 43 4.11 -8.66 3.70
CA HIS A 43 5.51 -8.38 4.01
C HIS A 43 6.01 -9.12 5.26
N LEU A 44 5.11 -9.68 6.08
CA LEU A 44 5.50 -10.58 7.17
C LEU A 44 6.23 -11.83 6.66
N LEU A 45 6.08 -12.19 5.38
CA LEU A 45 6.88 -13.25 4.76
C LEU A 45 8.38 -12.96 4.82
N ASN A 46 8.81 -11.69 4.93
CA ASN A 46 10.22 -11.36 5.12
C ASN A 46 10.78 -11.82 6.47
N LEU A 47 9.94 -12.16 7.46
CA LEU A 47 10.41 -12.79 8.71
C LEU A 47 11.03 -14.18 8.47
N THR A 48 10.75 -14.82 7.33
CA THR A 48 11.36 -16.11 6.96
C THR A 48 12.79 -15.97 6.44
N LYS A 49 13.25 -14.73 6.23
CA LYS A 49 14.56 -14.42 5.66
C LYS A 49 15.51 -13.96 6.79
N PRO A 50 16.60 -14.70 7.07
CA PRO A 50 17.49 -14.40 8.21
C PRO A 50 18.10 -12.99 8.18
N GLU A 51 18.22 -12.39 6.99
CA GLU A 51 18.81 -11.08 6.77
C GLU A 51 17.89 -9.89 7.14
N TYR A 52 16.61 -10.13 7.47
CA TYR A 52 15.67 -9.06 7.82
C TYR A 52 15.38 -9.02 9.33
N PRO A 53 15.78 -7.96 10.05
CA PRO A 53 15.42 -7.80 11.46
C PRO A 53 13.92 -7.70 11.66
N THR A 54 13.38 -8.42 12.66
CA THR A 54 11.93 -8.47 12.95
C THR A 54 11.30 -7.08 13.05
N ALA A 55 11.94 -6.17 13.77
CA ALA A 55 11.42 -4.81 13.94
C ALA A 55 11.32 -4.05 12.61
N GLN A 56 12.28 -4.21 11.71
CA GLN A 56 12.24 -3.59 10.38
C GLN A 56 11.10 -4.16 9.52
N VAL A 57 10.83 -5.46 9.63
CA VAL A 57 9.69 -6.08 8.95
C VAL A 57 8.36 -5.54 9.49
N LEU A 58 8.23 -5.34 10.80
CA LEU A 58 7.02 -4.74 11.38
C LEU A 58 6.83 -3.28 10.91
N ILE A 59 7.91 -2.49 10.86
CA ILE A 59 7.89 -1.14 10.28
C ILE A 59 7.44 -1.20 8.80
N GLN A 60 7.90 -2.20 8.04
CA GLN A 60 7.49 -2.45 6.66
C GLN A 60 6.01 -2.74 6.50
N VAL A 61 5.43 -3.58 7.36
CA VAL A 61 3.99 -3.85 7.36
C VAL A 61 3.20 -2.55 7.52
N VAL A 62 3.62 -1.66 8.42
CA VAL A 62 2.94 -0.38 8.69
C VAL A 62 3.03 0.55 7.48
N TYR A 63 4.24 0.85 6.99
CA TYR A 63 4.37 1.80 5.88
C TYR A 63 3.78 1.26 4.57
N ALA A 64 3.84 -0.06 4.33
CA ALA A 64 3.21 -0.69 3.17
C ALA A 64 1.69 -0.59 3.25
N THR A 65 1.11 -0.70 4.44
CA THR A 65 -0.33 -0.46 4.66
C THR A 65 -0.70 1.00 4.34
N PHE A 66 0.12 1.98 4.73
CA PHE A 66 -0.13 3.40 4.45
C PHE A 66 -0.12 3.70 2.95
N ILE A 67 0.90 3.21 2.24
CA ILE A 67 1.00 3.33 0.77
C ILE A 67 -0.19 2.61 0.11
N GLY A 68 -0.50 1.40 0.55
CA GLY A 68 -1.59 0.61 0.02
C GLY A 68 -2.95 1.28 0.18
N PHE A 69 -3.19 1.94 1.32
CA PHE A 69 -4.42 2.70 1.55
C PHE A 69 -4.52 3.88 0.59
N PHE A 70 -3.44 4.65 0.43
CA PHE A 70 -3.40 5.75 -0.52
C PHE A 70 -3.68 5.28 -1.96
N PHE A 71 -3.02 4.23 -2.42
CA PHE A 71 -3.25 3.65 -3.75
C PHE A 71 -4.65 3.08 -3.92
N GLY A 72 -5.22 2.44 -2.90
CA GLY A 72 -6.59 1.97 -2.93
C GLY A 72 -7.60 3.10 -3.13
N VAL A 73 -7.39 4.25 -2.48
CA VAL A 73 -8.21 5.46 -2.68
C VAL A 73 -8.02 6.04 -4.08
N VAL A 74 -6.77 6.18 -4.55
CA VAL A 74 -6.45 6.72 -5.89
C VAL A 74 -7.04 5.83 -6.98
N MET A 75 -6.98 4.52 -6.83
CA MET A 75 -7.58 3.57 -7.76
C MET A 75 -9.09 3.80 -7.89
N LEU A 76 -9.83 3.98 -6.78
CA LEU A 76 -11.26 4.29 -6.85
C LEU A 76 -11.57 5.68 -7.38
N LYS A 77 -10.71 6.67 -7.12
CA LYS A 77 -10.90 8.03 -7.62
C LYS A 77 -10.70 8.12 -9.13
N THR A 78 -9.73 7.39 -9.66
CA THR A 78 -9.27 7.54 -11.05
C THR A 78 -9.72 6.42 -11.97
N ASN A 79 -10.04 5.25 -11.41
CA ASN A 79 -10.24 3.99 -12.12
C ASN A 79 -9.07 3.61 -13.04
N LYS A 80 -7.83 3.90 -12.63
CA LYS A 80 -6.62 3.67 -13.44
C LYS A 80 -5.58 2.86 -12.67
N LEU A 81 -5.45 1.58 -13.03
CA LEU A 81 -4.46 0.68 -12.42
C LEU A 81 -3.02 0.99 -12.85
N ILE A 82 -2.81 1.32 -14.13
CA ILE A 82 -1.46 1.49 -14.71
C ILE A 82 -0.65 2.59 -14.03
N PRO A 83 -1.15 3.82 -13.80
CA PRO A 83 -0.40 4.85 -13.10
C PRO A 83 -0.04 4.47 -11.65
N VAL A 84 -0.93 3.75 -10.96
CA VAL A 84 -0.69 3.25 -9.60
C VAL A 84 0.44 2.22 -9.62
N ALA A 85 0.39 1.25 -10.54
CA ALA A 85 1.43 0.24 -10.71
C ALA A 85 2.79 0.83 -11.09
N ILE A 86 2.84 1.84 -11.97
CA ILE A 86 4.07 2.55 -12.32
C ILE A 86 4.65 3.26 -11.09
N THR A 87 3.80 3.98 -10.34
CA THR A 87 4.24 4.70 -9.14
C THR A 87 4.79 3.73 -8.09
N HIS A 88 4.15 2.60 -7.88
CA HIS A 88 4.66 1.55 -7.00
C HIS A 88 6.01 1.00 -7.50
N ALA A 89 6.13 0.68 -8.79
CA ALA A 89 7.38 0.21 -9.36
C ALA A 89 8.52 1.22 -9.17
N LEU A 90 8.25 2.52 -9.31
CA LEU A 90 9.22 3.58 -9.05
C LEU A 90 9.64 3.65 -7.57
N ILE A 91 8.69 3.57 -6.63
CA ILE A 91 9.00 3.53 -5.20
C ILE A 91 9.96 2.36 -4.89
N ASN A 92 9.66 1.17 -5.40
CA ASN A 92 10.50 -0.01 -5.19
C ASN A 92 11.87 0.14 -5.84
N PHE A 93 11.93 0.76 -7.02
CA PHE A 93 13.19 1.08 -7.69
C PHE A 93 14.05 2.02 -6.83
N PHE A 94 13.50 3.10 -6.29
CA PHE A 94 14.23 4.02 -5.42
C PHE A 94 14.69 3.38 -4.10
N PHE A 95 13.87 2.50 -3.51
CA PHE A 95 14.32 1.72 -2.34
C PHE A 95 15.48 0.79 -2.68
N LEU A 96 15.48 0.16 -3.86
CA LEU A 96 16.56 -0.72 -4.30
C LEU A 96 17.89 0.04 -4.49
N LEU A 97 17.85 1.33 -4.86
CA LEU A 97 19.06 2.15 -5.04
C LEU A 97 19.90 2.28 -3.76
N VAL A 98 19.29 2.18 -2.58
CA VAL A 98 20.02 2.23 -1.29
C VAL A 98 20.97 1.03 -1.16
N PHE A 99 20.72 -0.07 -1.87
CA PHE A 99 21.53 -1.28 -1.85
C PHE A 99 22.58 -1.34 -2.97
N LEU A 100 22.72 -0.29 -3.80
CA LEU A 100 23.73 -0.27 -4.86
C LEU A 100 25.17 -0.18 -4.28
N PRO A 101 26.11 -1.01 -4.77
CA PRO A 101 27.51 -0.92 -4.36
C PRO A 101 28.08 0.45 -4.76
N GLY A 102 28.58 1.21 -3.78
CA GLY A 102 29.09 2.58 -3.96
C GLY A 102 28.24 3.68 -3.33
N LEU A 103 26.97 3.37 -2.99
CA LEU A 103 26.09 4.23 -2.18
C LEU A 103 26.00 3.75 -0.73
N LYS A 104 26.92 2.88 -0.29
CA LYS A 104 26.92 2.35 1.07
C LYS A 104 26.86 3.54 2.04
N PRO A 105 25.82 3.66 2.88
CA PRO A 105 25.90 4.57 4.01
C PRO A 105 27.17 4.22 4.76
N VAL A 106 27.97 5.23 5.11
CA VAL A 106 29.22 5.06 5.86
C VAL A 106 28.93 4.08 6.99
N GLN A 107 29.62 2.94 6.98
CA GLN A 107 29.51 1.91 8.02
C GLN A 107 30.22 2.39 9.29
N ASP A 108 29.87 3.58 9.77
CA ASP A 108 30.22 4.03 11.10
C ASP A 108 29.10 3.52 12.00
N VAL A 109 29.37 2.41 12.68
CA VAL A 109 28.56 1.84 13.77
C VAL A 109 27.08 1.73 13.40
N VAL A 110 26.68 0.61 12.79
CA VAL A 110 25.26 0.27 12.66
C VAL A 110 24.74 0.08 14.08
N ASP A 111 24.19 1.14 14.64
CA ASP A 111 23.36 1.10 15.82
C ASP A 111 22.17 0.19 15.48
N ASP A 112 21.93 -0.87 16.25
CA ASP A 112 20.77 -1.78 16.14
C ASP A 112 19.41 -1.04 16.30
N SER A 113 19.45 0.29 16.36
CA SER A 113 18.32 1.20 16.30
C SER A 113 17.37 0.90 15.14
N VAL A 114 16.10 0.73 15.50
CA VAL A 114 15.01 0.54 14.55
C VAL A 114 14.66 1.90 13.93
N SER A 115 14.88 2.07 12.63
CA SER A 115 14.51 3.31 11.94
C SER A 115 13.00 3.41 11.72
N ILE A 116 12.38 4.44 12.30
CA ILE A 116 10.97 4.82 12.07
C ILE A 116 10.79 5.77 10.88
N GLY A 117 11.88 6.19 10.22
CA GLY A 117 11.87 7.13 9.10
C GLY A 117 10.87 6.79 7.99
N PRO A 118 10.76 5.53 7.54
CA PRO A 118 9.77 5.15 6.53
C PRO A 118 8.32 5.42 6.93
N ILE A 119 7.97 5.27 8.21
CA ILE A 119 6.62 5.59 8.71
C ILE A 119 6.38 7.09 8.63
N ILE A 120 7.35 7.90 9.05
CA ILE A 120 7.25 9.37 9.01
C ILE A 120 7.05 9.84 7.57
N ILE A 121 7.78 9.27 6.61
CA ILE A 121 7.69 9.63 5.19
C ILE A 121 6.35 9.20 4.57
N THR A 122 5.79 8.05 4.97
CA THR A 122 4.57 7.50 4.36
C THR A 122 3.27 7.91 5.08
N LEU A 123 3.34 8.37 6.32
CA LEU A 123 2.19 8.85 7.08
C LEU A 123 1.43 9.99 6.37
N PRO A 124 2.10 11.00 5.76
CA PRO A 124 1.42 11.99 4.93
C PRO A 124 0.60 11.38 3.80
N LEU A 125 1.06 10.31 3.15
CA LEU A 125 0.30 9.63 2.10
C LEU A 125 -0.99 9.02 2.65
N PHE A 126 -0.95 8.42 3.84
CA PHE A 126 -2.14 7.90 4.51
C PHE A 126 -3.14 9.03 4.80
N ILE A 127 -2.67 10.15 5.34
CA ILE A 127 -3.50 11.33 5.63
C ILE A 127 -4.11 11.89 4.33
N ILE A 128 -3.31 12.05 3.27
CA ILE A 128 -3.80 12.50 1.96
C ILE A 128 -4.84 11.52 1.42
N GLY A 129 -4.61 10.21 1.56
CA GLY A 129 -5.58 9.16 1.23
C GLY A 129 -6.91 9.37 1.94
N LEU A 130 -6.89 9.67 3.25
CA LEU A 130 -8.10 9.99 4.02
C LEU A 130 -8.80 11.25 3.51
N LEU A 131 -8.04 12.30 3.15
CA LEU A 131 -8.59 13.54 2.62
C LEU A 131 -9.24 13.33 1.24
N ILE A 132 -8.62 12.53 0.36
CA ILE A 132 -9.19 12.18 -0.96
C ILE A 132 -10.39 11.25 -0.78
N TYR A 133 -10.34 10.29 0.15
CA TYR A 133 -11.44 9.39 0.45
C TYR A 133 -12.73 10.15 0.77
N ARG A 134 -12.64 11.26 1.52
CA ARG A 134 -13.79 12.13 1.84
C ARG A 134 -14.42 12.77 0.60
N LYS A 135 -13.71 12.82 -0.52
CA LYS A 135 -14.13 13.41 -1.81
C LYS A 135 -14.46 12.35 -2.87
N LEU A 136 -14.58 11.07 -2.49
CA LEU A 136 -15.04 10.02 -3.39
C LEU A 136 -16.55 10.08 -3.58
N ASP A 137 -17.00 9.92 -4.82
CA ASP A 137 -18.40 9.64 -5.11
C ASP A 137 -18.67 8.15 -4.87
N LYS A 138 -19.20 7.85 -3.68
CA LYS A 138 -19.45 6.46 -3.27
C LYS A 138 -20.61 5.85 -4.05
N LYS A 139 -21.55 6.64 -4.56
CA LYS A 139 -22.67 6.14 -5.36
C LYS A 139 -22.17 5.68 -6.71
N GLU A 140 -21.38 6.51 -7.39
CA GLU A 140 -20.75 6.16 -8.66
C GLU A 140 -19.89 4.90 -8.54
N ILE A 141 -19.11 4.78 -7.45
CA ILE A 141 -18.29 3.58 -7.20
C ILE A 141 -19.17 2.33 -7.10
N ILE A 142 -20.26 2.38 -6.32
CA ILE A 142 -21.16 1.25 -6.11
C ILE A 142 -21.88 0.87 -7.42
N GLU A 143 -22.40 1.84 -8.16
CA GLU A 143 -23.09 1.61 -9.44
C GLU A 143 -22.18 0.91 -10.46
N LYS A 144 -20.91 1.32 -10.56
CA LYS A 144 -19.94 0.65 -11.44
C LYS A 144 -19.73 -0.81 -11.07
N ILE A 145 -19.66 -1.13 -9.79
CA ILE A 145 -19.44 -2.49 -9.30
C ILE A 145 -20.66 -3.39 -9.60
N GLU A 146 -21.87 -2.85 -9.42
CA GLU A 146 -23.11 -3.57 -9.72
C GLU A 146 -23.24 -3.87 -11.22
N ASN A 147 -22.79 -2.97 -12.09
CA ASN A 147 -22.83 -3.15 -13.55
C ASN A 147 -21.75 -4.10 -14.12
N GLU A 148 -20.70 -4.42 -13.35
CA GLU A 148 -19.64 -5.38 -13.70
C GLU A 148 -19.88 -6.79 -13.11
N SER A 149 -21.12 -7.10 -12.70
CA SER A 149 -21.52 -8.35 -12.04
C SER A 149 -22.58 -9.09 -12.84
#